data_AF-A0A949B3F8-F1
#
_entry.id   AF-A0A949B3F8-F1
#
_cell.length_a   1.000
_cell.length_b   1.000
_cell.length_c   1.000
_cell.angle_alpha   90.00
_cell.angle_beta   90.00
_cell.angle_gamma   90.00
#
_symmetry.space_group_name_H-M   'P 1'
#
loop_
_entity.id
_entity.type
_entity.pdbx_description
1 polymer ?
#
loop_
_entity_poly.entity_id
_entity_poly.type
_entity_poly.pdbx_seq_one_letter_code
_entity_poly.pdbx_strand_id
1 'polypeptide(L)'
;MLEAGGISTVTYTNARDIAASAGNPRQIFLNYPLGNPAGRPQDPENQRSVLREGLKLLENADRPGIIVDPPYSWSDSREWMEKFMTDEHPFISEDAEAKRQELLQNAREQKARQLL
;
A
#
# COMPACT_ATOMS: atom_id res chain seq x y z
N MET A 1 -14.27 -2.39 17.25
CA MET A 1 -15.05 -3.63 17.12
C MET A 1 -14.16 -4.87 17.04
N LEU A 2 -13.15 -4.92 16.16
CA LEU A 2 -12.25 -6.10 16.02
C LEU A 2 -11.43 -6.43 17.28
N GLU A 3 -10.60 -5.50 17.75
CA GLU A 3 -9.76 -5.70 18.97
C GLU A 3 -10.59 -6.01 20.21
N ALA A 4 -11.69 -5.27 20.41
CA ALA A 4 -12.62 -5.50 21.51
C ALA A 4 -13.29 -6.88 21.46
N GLY A 5 -13.39 -7.49 20.28
CA GLY A 5 -13.87 -8.86 20.07
C GLY A 5 -12.78 -9.93 20.17
N GLY A 6 -11.55 -9.58 20.60
CA GLY A 6 -10.43 -10.52 20.73
C GLY A 6 -9.67 -10.81 19.43
N ILE A 7 -9.95 -10.07 18.34
CA ILE A 7 -9.22 -10.19 17.09
C ILE A 7 -8.11 -9.14 17.06
N SER A 8 -6.87 -9.62 17.21
CA SER A 8 -5.66 -8.81 17.12
C SER A 8 -5.45 -8.31 15.68
N THR A 9 -5.22 -7.01 15.50
CA THR A 9 -5.09 -6.36 14.19
C THR A 9 -3.80 -5.57 14.04
N VAL A 10 -3.26 -5.60 12.83
CA VAL A 10 -2.16 -4.74 12.36
C VAL A 10 -2.53 -4.22 10.97
N THR A 11 -2.19 -2.97 10.69
CA THR A 11 -2.43 -2.34 9.38
C THR A 11 -1.10 -2.03 8.69
N TYR A 12 -1.10 -2.11 7.36
CA TYR A 12 0.03 -1.70 6.54
C TYR A 12 -0.36 -0.43 5.79
N THR A 13 0.49 0.59 5.81
CA THR A 13 0.17 1.92 5.28
C THR A 13 1.34 2.54 4.52
N ASN A 14 1.02 3.36 3.51
CA ASN A 14 1.98 4.26 2.85
C ASN A 14 1.79 5.73 3.27
N ALA A 15 0.86 6.03 4.17
CA ALA A 15 0.59 7.37 4.69
C ALA A 15 0.69 7.37 6.22
N ARG A 16 1.88 7.72 6.73
CA ARG A 16 2.23 7.58 8.15
C ARG A 16 1.41 8.49 9.06
N ASP A 17 1.30 9.75 8.67
CA ASP A 17 0.58 10.80 9.38
C ASP A 17 -0.94 10.55 9.41
N ILE A 18 -1.50 10.14 8.28
CA ILE A 18 -2.92 9.75 8.17
C ILE A 18 -3.19 8.54 9.07
N ALA A 19 -2.34 7.52 9.04
CA ALA A 19 -2.53 6.33 9.88
C ALA A 19 -2.39 6.63 11.38
N ALA A 20 -1.48 7.54 11.75
CA ALA A 20 -1.37 8.04 13.11
C ALA A 20 -2.66 8.77 13.55
N SER A 21 -3.19 9.66 12.71
CA SER A 21 -4.43 10.39 12.97
C SER A 21 -5.67 9.49 13.03
N ALA A 22 -5.68 8.38 12.27
CA ALA A 22 -6.77 7.41 12.29
C ALA A 22 -6.79 6.57 13.59
N GLY A 23 -5.68 6.53 14.34
CA GLY A 23 -5.61 5.84 15.63
C GLY A 23 -5.63 4.32 15.54
N ASN A 24 -5.07 3.73 14.47
CA ASN A 24 -5.06 2.28 14.29
C ASN A 24 -4.25 1.59 15.43
N PRO A 25 -4.65 0.40 15.90
CA PRO A 25 -4.00 -0.26 17.04
C PRO A 25 -2.51 -0.54 16.85
N ARG A 26 -2.11 -1.04 15.67
CA ARG A 26 -0.73 -1.37 15.28
C ARG A 26 -0.55 -1.12 13.79
N GLN A 27 0.60 -0.59 13.41
CA GLN A 27 0.83 -0.08 12.06
C GLN A 27 2.25 -0.39 11.57
N ILE A 28 2.37 -0.88 10.36
CA ILE A 28 3.61 -0.92 9.58
C ILE A 28 3.53 0.18 8.53
N PHE A 29 4.42 1.16 8.62
CA PHE A 29 4.56 2.19 7.58
C PHE A 29 5.65 1.79 6.60
N LEU A 30 5.31 1.74 5.31
CA LEU A 30 6.28 1.63 4.22
C LEU A 30 6.29 2.93 3.42
N ASN A 31 7.47 3.55 3.33
CA ASN A 31 7.69 4.73 2.50
C ASN A 31 7.83 4.36 1.01
N TYR A 32 6.77 3.76 0.47
CA TYR A 32 6.62 3.31 -0.91
C TYR A 32 5.49 4.10 -1.59
N PRO A 33 5.37 4.08 -2.94
CA PRO A 33 4.26 4.70 -3.63
C PRO A 33 2.92 4.19 -3.11
N LEU A 34 1.93 5.08 -3.03
CA LEU A 34 0.59 4.75 -2.55
C LEU A 34 0.01 3.56 -3.33
N GLY A 35 -0.54 2.59 -2.60
CA GLY A 35 -1.06 1.34 -3.17
C GLY A 35 -0.09 0.16 -3.07
N ASN A 36 1.11 0.38 -2.51
CA ASN A 36 2.10 -0.68 -2.27
C ASN A 36 2.40 -0.86 -0.76
N PRO A 37 1.40 -1.08 0.12
CA PRO A 37 1.64 -1.19 1.57
C PRO A 37 2.22 -2.56 1.97
N ALA A 38 2.14 -3.57 1.11
CA ALA A 38 2.55 -4.94 1.41
C ALA A 38 3.91 -5.34 0.81
N GLY A 39 4.66 -4.40 0.25
CA GLY A 39 5.94 -4.65 -0.41
C GLY A 39 5.99 -4.17 -1.87
N ARG A 40 7.16 -4.31 -2.50
CA ARG A 40 7.36 -3.99 -3.92
C ARG A 40 6.64 -5.00 -4.83
N PRO A 41 6.04 -4.56 -5.95
CA PRO A 41 5.51 -5.46 -6.97
C PRO A 41 6.58 -6.43 -7.46
N GLN A 42 6.19 -7.68 -7.72
CA GLN A 42 7.06 -8.71 -8.28
C GLN A 42 8.32 -9.03 -7.44
N ASP A 43 8.34 -8.64 -6.17
CA ASP A 43 9.42 -8.93 -5.21
C ASP A 43 8.87 -9.75 -4.02
N PRO A 44 8.75 -11.08 -4.15
CA PRO A 44 8.19 -11.93 -3.10
C PRO A 44 8.99 -11.90 -1.80
N GLU A 45 10.30 -11.69 -1.87
CA GLU A 45 11.16 -11.65 -0.68
C GLU A 45 10.96 -10.37 0.12
N ASN A 46 10.82 -9.21 -0.55
CA ASN A 46 10.41 -7.98 0.12
C ASN A 46 9.01 -8.09 0.72
N GLN A 47 8.05 -8.63 -0.03
CA GLN A 47 6.67 -8.81 0.45
C GLN A 47 6.61 -9.71 1.69
N ARG A 48 7.34 -10.83 1.69
CA ARG A 48 7.46 -11.70 2.87
C ARG A 48 8.09 -10.98 4.05
N SER A 49 9.16 -10.23 3.80
CA SER A 49 9.86 -9.45 4.83
C SER A 49 8.92 -8.43 5.48
N VAL A 50 8.17 -7.68 4.67
CA VAL A 50 7.14 -6.74 5.13
C VAL A 50 6.07 -7.45 5.97
N LEU A 51 5.50 -8.55 5.47
CA LEU A 51 4.46 -9.29 6.18
C LEU A 51 4.95 -9.81 7.54
N ARG A 52 6.21 -10.24 7.62
CA ARG A 52 6.83 -10.68 8.88
C ARG A 52 6.96 -9.54 9.87
N GLU A 53 7.24 -8.31 9.43
CA GLU A 53 7.30 -7.16 10.35
C GLU A 53 5.95 -6.92 11.04
N GLY A 54 4.83 -7.02 10.31
CA GLY A 54 3.52 -6.87 10.93
C GLY A 54 3.16 -8.02 11.87
N LEU A 55 3.54 -9.26 11.54
CA LEU A 55 3.35 -10.41 12.45
C LEU A 55 4.18 -10.26 13.74
N LYS A 56 5.44 -9.83 13.63
CA LYS A 56 6.28 -9.52 14.80
C LYS A 56 5.67 -8.42 15.64
N LEU A 57 5.16 -7.35 15.02
CA LEU A 57 4.51 -6.26 15.76
C LEU A 57 3.23 -6.74 16.45
N LEU A 58 2.48 -7.64 15.82
CA LEU A 58 1.26 -8.20 16.38
C LEU A 58 1.53 -9.01 17.66
N GLU A 59 2.66 -9.73 17.72
CA GLU A 59 3.12 -10.50 18.88
C GLU A 59 3.74 -9.64 19.98
N ASN A 60 4.54 -8.62 19.61
CA ASN A 60 5.41 -7.92 20.56
C ASN A 60 4.88 -6.53 21.01
N ALA A 61 3.81 -6.02 20.41
CA ALA A 61 3.25 -4.73 20.80
C ALA A 61 2.77 -4.73 22.25
N ASP A 62 3.23 -3.77 23.05
CA ASP A 62 2.90 -3.58 24.46
C ASP A 62 1.81 -2.51 24.69
N ARG A 63 1.50 -1.72 23.66
CA ARG A 63 0.50 -0.65 23.70
C ARG A 63 -0.11 -0.40 22.33
N PRO A 64 -1.31 0.20 22.25
CA PRO A 64 -1.89 0.64 20.98
C PRO A 64 -1.15 1.85 20.39
N GLY A 65 -1.37 2.10 19.10
CA GLY A 65 -0.84 3.24 18.36
C GLY A 65 0.64 3.12 17.98
N ILE A 66 1.23 1.92 18.06
CA ILE A 66 2.61 1.69 17.61
C ILE A 66 2.66 1.75 16.08
N ILE A 67 3.59 2.55 15.56
CA ILE A 67 3.94 2.62 14.15
C ILE A 67 5.40 2.21 14.02
N VAL A 68 5.65 1.16 13.24
CA VAL A 68 7.00 0.70 12.88
C VAL A 68 7.30 1.16 11.46
N ASP A 69 8.52 1.65 11.27
CA ASP A 69 9.05 2.13 10.01
C ASP A 69 10.20 1.18 9.61
N PRO A 70 9.94 0.05 8.91
CA PRO A 70 10.98 -0.89 8.53
C PRO A 70 12.01 -0.26 7.58
N PRO A 71 13.27 -0.71 7.61
CA PRO A 71 14.37 -0.08 6.85
C PRO A 71 14.38 -0.51 5.36
N TYR A 72 13.22 -0.62 4.73
CA TYR A 72 13.11 -0.97 3.31
C TYR A 72 12.95 0.28 2.44
N SER A 73 13.69 0.33 1.32
CA SER A 73 13.60 1.39 0.32
C SER A 73 12.83 0.91 -0.92
N TRP A 74 12.06 1.80 -1.56
CA TRP A 74 11.40 1.46 -2.83
C TRP A 74 12.43 1.24 -3.96
N SER A 75 13.40 2.15 -4.03
CA SER A 75 14.52 2.15 -4.96
C SER A 75 15.68 2.96 -4.38
N ASP A 76 16.84 2.88 -5.02
CA ASP A 76 18.02 3.67 -4.62
C ASP A 76 17.87 5.18 -4.92
N SER A 77 17.05 5.52 -5.92
CA SER A 77 16.73 6.91 -6.28
C SER A 77 15.43 7.39 -5.62
N ARG A 78 15.33 8.70 -5.37
CA ARG A 78 14.08 9.37 -4.95
C ARG A 78 13.24 9.89 -6.11
N GLU A 79 13.68 9.73 -7.35
CA GLU A 79 12.93 10.16 -8.53
C GLU A 79 11.50 9.62 -8.57
N TRP A 80 11.26 8.43 -8.00
CA TRP A 80 9.91 7.90 -7.89
C TRP A 80 8.99 8.81 -7.07
N MET A 81 9.46 9.42 -5.98
CA MET A 81 8.64 10.33 -5.15
C MET A 81 8.30 11.62 -5.90
N GLU A 82 9.17 12.05 -6.79
CA GLU A 82 8.97 13.27 -7.58
C GLU A 82 7.99 13.01 -8.74
N LYS A 83 8.04 11.81 -9.33
CA LYS A 83 7.34 11.49 -10.59
C LYS A 83 6.06 10.65 -10.42
N PHE A 84 5.87 9.94 -9.31
CA PHE A 84 4.73 9.00 -9.20
C PHE A 84 3.34 9.67 -9.26
N MET A 85 3.26 10.97 -8.95
CA MET A 85 2.03 11.78 -9.05
C MET A 85 1.99 12.68 -10.28
N THR A 86 2.99 12.59 -11.17
CA THR A 86 3.02 13.34 -12.43
C THR A 86 2.44 12.51 -13.57
N ASP A 87 2.01 13.17 -14.64
CA ASP A 87 1.54 12.50 -15.87
C ASP A 87 2.67 11.73 -16.56
N GLU A 88 3.92 12.12 -16.32
CA GLU A 88 5.06 11.26 -16.61
C GLU A 88 4.95 10.05 -15.68
N HIS A 89 4.47 8.93 -16.21
CA HIS A 89 4.38 7.64 -15.53
C HIS A 89 5.57 6.74 -15.93
N PRO A 90 6.84 7.10 -15.64
CA PRO A 90 8.01 6.39 -16.16
C PRO A 90 8.18 4.97 -15.60
N PHE A 91 7.36 4.58 -14.61
CA PHE A 91 7.42 3.29 -13.94
C PHE A 91 6.31 2.33 -14.38
N ILE A 92 5.42 2.75 -15.27
CA ILE A 92 4.37 1.92 -15.87
C ILE A 92 4.86 1.49 -17.26
N SER A 93 4.84 0.20 -17.55
CA SER A 93 5.17 -0.27 -18.90
C SER A 93 4.07 0.12 -19.89
N GLU A 94 4.43 0.29 -21.17
CA GLU A 94 3.46 0.59 -22.24
C GLU A 94 2.32 -0.43 -22.27
N ASP A 95 2.64 -1.72 -22.09
CA ASP A 95 1.65 -2.80 -22.02
C ASP A 95 0.68 -2.64 -20.83
N ALA A 96 1.19 -2.24 -19.66
CA ALA A 96 0.38 -2.04 -18.47
C ALA A 96 -0.57 -0.84 -18.65
N GLU A 97 -0.10 0.24 -19.29
CA GLU A 97 -0.93 1.39 -19.59
C GLU A 97 -1.98 1.07 -20.66
N ALA A 98 -1.61 0.34 -21.72
CA ALA A 98 -2.56 -0.11 -22.74
C ALA A 98 -3.69 -0.95 -22.13
N LYS A 99 -3.34 -1.90 -21.25
CA LYS A 99 -4.32 -2.72 -20.52
C LYS A 99 -5.22 -1.89 -19.60
N ARG A 100 -4.66 -0.89 -18.92
CA ARG A 100 -5.45 0.05 -18.11
C ARG A 100 -6.47 0.81 -18.96
N GLN A 101 -6.05 1.32 -20.13
CA GLN A 101 -6.94 2.03 -21.04
C GLN A 101 -8.08 1.16 -21.57
N GLU A 102 -7.78 -0.09 -21.94
CA GLU A 102 -8.80 -1.07 -22.35
C GLU A 102 -9.84 -1.31 -21.23
N LEU A 103 -9.38 -1.53 -19.98
CA LEU A 103 -10.26 -1.73 -18.83
C LEU A 103 -11.14 -0.50 -18.57
N LEU A 104 -10.59 0.71 -18.68
CA LEU A 104 -11.35 1.95 -18.50
C LEU A 104 -12.39 2.14 -19.60
N GLN A 105 -12.07 1.80 -20.85
CA GLN A 105 -13.02 1.85 -21.95
C GLN A 105 -14.18 0.87 -21.74
N ASN A 106 -13.87 -0.39 -21.41
CA ASN A 106 -14.87 -1.41 -21.12
C ASN A 106 -15.78 -1.01 -19.95
N ALA A 107 -15.22 -0.43 -18.88
CA ALA A 107 -16.00 0.06 -17.75
C ALA A 107 -16.95 1.22 -18.13
N ARG A 108 -16.52 2.12 -19.01
CA ARG A 108 -17.35 3.22 -19.53
C ARG A 108 -18.51 2.68 -20.38
N GLU A 109 -18.24 1.71 -21.25
CA GLU A 109 -19.27 1.08 -22.09
C GLU A 109 -20.31 0.30 -21.27
N GLN A 110 -19.87 -0.45 -20.26
CA GLN A 110 -20.76 -1.15 -19.34
C GLN A 110 -21.66 -0.18 -18.57
N LYS A 111 -21.09 0.91 -18.05
CA LYS A 111 -21.85 1.95 -17.35
C LYS A 111 -22.86 2.62 -18.27
N ALA A 112 -22.50 2.88 -19.53
CA ALA A 112 -23.42 3.44 -20.52
C ALA A 112 -24.58 2.49 -20.84
N ARG A 113 -24.33 1.18 -20.96
CA ARG A 113 -25.38 0.16 -21.16
C ARG A 113 -26.31 0.00 -19.96
N GLN A 114 -25.84 0.20 -18.73
CA GLN A 114 -26.68 0.10 -17.52
C GLN A 114 -27.60 1.30 -17.29
N LEU A 115 -27.38 2.41 -18.01
CA LEU A 115 -28.17 3.64 -17.91
C LEU A 115 -29.27 3.73 -19.00
N LEU A 116 -29.39 2.72 -19.86
CA LEU A 116 -30.44 2.53 -20.87
C LEU A 116 -31.43 1.47 -20.41
#